data_AF-A0A150NYG8-F1
#
_entry.id   AF-A0A150NYG8-F1
#
_cell.length_a   1.000
_cell.length_b   1.000
_cell.length_c   1.000
_cell.angle_alpha   90.00
_cell.angle_beta   90.00
_cell.angle_gamma   90.00
#
_symmetry.space_group_name_H-M   'P 1'
#
loop_
_entity.id
_entity.type
_entity.pdbx_description
1 polymer ?
#
loop_
_entity_poly.entity_id
_entity_poly.type
_entity_poly.pdbx_seq_one_letter_code
_entity_poly.pdbx_strand_id
1 'polypeptide(L)' 'MDPTRAQAAPLELGEVAPADPSARAAVVASLAGTLSRAVALGDEEAARVVHEAIGRLLGLSAVPEGRARSRR' A
#
# COMPACT_ATOMS: atom_id res chain seq x y z
N MET A 1 -15.48 32.52 22.31
CA MET A 1 -14.21 32.17 21.65
C MET A 1 -14.38 30.75 21.13
N ASP A 2 -14.80 30.59 19.89
CA ASP A 2 -14.92 29.29 19.23
C ASP A 2 -13.61 28.98 18.49
N PRO A 3 -13.08 27.74 18.57
CA PRO A 3 -11.88 27.40 17.85
C PRO A 3 -12.23 27.22 16.36
N THR A 4 -11.61 28.03 15.50
CA THR A 4 -11.60 27.83 14.06
C THR A 4 -11.19 26.39 13.75
N ARG A 5 -12.14 25.62 13.23
CA ARG A 5 -11.90 24.29 12.68
C ARG A 5 -10.86 24.44 11.58
N ALA A 6 -9.64 23.96 11.83
CA ALA A 6 -8.61 23.86 10.80
C ALA A 6 -9.17 22.97 9.69
N GLN A 7 -9.52 23.60 8.57
CA GLN A 7 -9.91 22.91 7.36
C GLN A 7 -8.69 22.11 6.95
N ALA A 8 -8.80 20.78 6.98
CA ALA A 8 -7.80 19.92 6.38
C ALA A 8 -7.72 20.35 4.92
N ALA A 9 -6.58 20.91 4.53
CA ALA A 9 -6.32 21.21 3.13
C ALA A 9 -6.67 19.95 2.34
N PRO A 10 -7.42 20.05 1.23
CA PRO A 10 -7.47 18.95 0.30
C PRO A 10 -6.02 18.64 -0.01
N LEU A 11 -5.63 17.37 0.13
CA LEU A 11 -4.37 16.91 -0.40
C LEU A 11 -4.42 17.25 -1.89
N GLU A 12 -3.85 18.39 -2.29
CA GLU A 12 -3.55 18.75 -3.66
C GLU A 12 -2.53 17.70 -4.10
N LEU A 13 -3.06 16.54 -4.47
CA LEU A 13 -2.39 15.47 -5.17
C LEU A 13 -2.00 16.10 -6.49
N GLY A 14 -0.86 16.80 -6.46
CA GLY A 14 -0.43 17.77 -7.46
C GLY A 14 -0.71 17.24 -8.84
N GLU A 15 -1.39 18.05 -9.64
CA GLU A 15 -1.94 17.81 -10.98
C GLU A 15 -1.13 16.79 -11.82
N VAL A 16 -1.28 15.50 -11.49
CA VAL A 16 -0.72 14.41 -12.28
C VAL A 16 -1.75 14.21 -13.38
N ALA A 17 -1.45 14.76 -14.57
CA ALA A 17 -2.21 14.43 -15.76
C ALA A 17 -2.42 12.91 -15.80
N PRO A 18 -3.64 12.40 -16.00
CA PRO A 18 -3.91 10.97 -15.98
C PRO A 18 -3.16 10.33 -17.16
N ALA A 19 -1.93 9.91 -16.92
CA ALA A 19 -1.22 9.02 -17.80
C ALA A 19 -1.97 7.69 -17.74
N ASP A 20 -2.28 7.11 -18.90
CA ASP A 20 -2.94 5.82 -18.97
C ASP A 20 -2.07 4.80 -18.21
N PRO A 21 -2.51 4.34 -17.03
CA PRO A 21 -1.65 3.54 -16.18
C PRO A 21 -1.44 2.21 -16.88
N SER A 22 -0.18 1.75 -16.93
CA SER A 22 0.09 0.37 -17.35
C SER A 22 -0.82 -0.60 -16.57
N ALA A 23 -1.22 -1.72 -17.18
CA ALA A 23 -2.07 -2.71 -16.52
C ALA A 23 -1.54 -3.12 -15.13
N ARG A 24 -0.20 -3.21 -14.99
CA ARG A 24 0.47 -3.47 -13.71
C ARG A 24 0.21 -2.37 -12.67
N ALA A 25 0.26 -1.10 -13.06
CA ALA A 25 0.00 0.02 -12.16
C ALA A 25 -1.46 0.05 -11.69
N ALA A 26 -2.42 -0.25 -12.58
CA ALA A 26 -3.83 -0.35 -12.22
C ALA A 26 -4.09 -1.47 -11.18
N VAL A 27 -3.44 -2.62 -11.35
CA VAL A 27 -3.52 -3.73 -10.37
C VAL A 27 -2.92 -3.32 -9.02
N VAL A 28 -1.75 -2.66 -9.01
CA VAL A 28 -1.12 -2.19 -7.77
C VAL A 28 -2.02 -1.19 -7.03
N ALA A 29 -2.65 -0.25 -7.74
CA ALA A 29 -3.58 0.72 -7.13
C ALA A 29 -4.81 0.03 -6.51
N SER A 30 -5.39 -0.96 -7.19
CA SER A 30 -6.50 -1.75 -6.67
C SER A 30 -6.11 -2.54 -5.40
N LEU A 31 -4.92 -3.14 -5.40
CA LEU A 31 -4.39 -3.84 -4.23
C LEU A 31 -4.11 -2.88 -3.08
N ALA A 32 -3.60 -1.68 -3.33
CA ALA A 32 -3.37 -0.66 -2.30
C ALA A 32 -4.68 -0.24 -1.61
N GLY A 33 -5.77 -0.07 -2.36
CA GLY A 33 -7.09 0.20 -1.79
C GLY A 33 -7.64 -0.97 -0.97
N THR A 34 -7.31 -2.20 -1.34
CA THR A 34 -7.68 -3.40 -0.59
C THR A 34 -6.86 -3.51 0.70
N LEU A 35 -5.56 -3.24 0.65
CA LEU A 35 -4.67 -3.22 1.80
C LEU A 35 -5.11 -2.18 2.84
N SER A 36 -5.46 -0.97 2.40
CA SER A 36 -5.95 0.09 3.30
C SER A 36 -7.20 -0.35 4.06
N ARG A 37 -8.15 -1.02 3.39
CA ARG A 37 -9.35 -1.56 4.04
C ARG A 37 -9.04 -2.70 5.01
N ALA A 38 -8.17 -3.64 4.63
CA ALA A 38 -7.76 -4.73 5.51
C ALA A 38 -7.12 -4.20 6.80
N VAL A 39 -6.23 -3.21 6.68
CA VAL A 39 -5.60 -2.54 7.84
C VAL A 39 -6.64 -1.82 8.70
N ALA A 40 -7.56 -1.07 8.09
CA ALA A 40 -8.61 -0.36 8.82
C ALA A 40 -9.56 -1.30 9.60
N LEU A 41 -9.74 -2.54 9.12
CA LEU A 41 -10.56 -3.57 9.76
C LEU A 41 -9.77 -4.44 10.74
N GLY A 42 -8.45 -4.30 10.82
CA GLY A 42 -7.59 -5.17 11.63
C GLY A 42 -7.43 -6.59 11.07
N ASP A 43 -7.68 -6.80 9.78
CA ASP A 43 -7.48 -8.10 9.11
C ASP A 43 -6.01 -8.26 8.73
N GLU A 44 -5.21 -8.74 9.69
CA GLU A 44 -3.76 -8.88 9.55
C GLU A 44 -3.35 -9.86 8.45
N GLU A 45 -4.09 -10.96 8.29
CA GLU A 45 -3.77 -11.97 7.28
C GLU A 45 -4.07 -11.45 5.86
N ALA A 46 -5.23 -10.81 5.65
CA ALA A 46 -5.51 -10.17 4.37
C ALA A 46 -4.51 -9.06 4.06
N ALA A 47 -4.13 -8.24 5.05
CA ALA A 47 -3.13 -7.20 4.87
C ALA A 47 -1.77 -7.79 4.46
N ARG A 48 -1.33 -8.87 5.11
CA ARG A 48 -0.08 -9.57 4.78
C ARG A 48 -0.09 -10.14 3.36
N VAL A 49 -1.16 -10.85 2.99
CA VAL A 49 -1.29 -11.46 1.65
C VAL A 49 -1.25 -10.39 0.56
N VAL A 50 -1.99 -9.29 0.75
CA VAL A 50 -2.03 -8.19 -0.23
C VAL A 50 -0.68 -7.48 -0.32
N HIS A 51 -0.01 -7.24 0.81
CA HIS A 51 1.33 -6.67 0.82
C HIS A 51 2.34 -7.54 0.06
N GLU A 52 2.31 -8.86 0.27
CA GLU A 52 3.16 -9.80 -0.46
C GLU A 52 2.85 -9.81 -1.97
N ALA A 53 1.56 -9.79 -2.34
CA ALA A 53 1.14 -9.73 -3.73
C ALA A 53 1.67 -8.48 -4.43
N ILE A 54 1.62 -7.31 -3.77
CA ILE A 54 2.23 -6.07 -4.26
C ILE A 54 3.75 -6.25 -4.40
N GLY A 55 4.44 -6.80 -3.40
CA GLY A 55 5.87 -7.08 -3.45
C GLY A 55 6.26 -7.94 -4.66
N ARG A 56 5.57 -9.06 -4.88
CA ARG A 56 5.78 -9.94 -6.04
C ARG A 56 5.53 -9.23 -7.36
N LEU A 57 4.44 -8.45 -7.46
CA LEU A 57 4.17 -7.65 -8.64
C LEU A 57 5.27 -6.63 -8.89
N LEU A 58 5.91 -6.10 -7.85
CA LEU A 58 7.03 -5.16 -7.94
C LEU A 58 8.38 -5.84 -8.19
N GLY A 59 8.45 -7.17 -8.15
CA GLY A 59 9.70 -7.94 -8.26
C GLY A 59 10.52 -7.95 -6.96
N LEU A 60 9.92 -7.54 -5.85
CA LEU A 60 10.49 -7.61 -4.52
C LEU A 60 10.24 -9.03 -3.99
N SER A 61 11.26 -9.88 -4.06
CA SER A 61 11.17 -11.23 -3.51
C SER A 61 10.87 -11.14 -2.01
N ALA A 62 9.71 -11.67 -1.59
CA ALA A 62 9.37 -11.89 -0.20
C ALA A 62 10.23 -13.05 0.33
N VAL A 63 11.55 -12.85 0.41
CA VAL A 63 12.42 -13.81 1.11
C VAL A 63 11.94 -13.78 2.57
N PRO A 64 11.38 -14.88 3.10
CA PRO A 64 11.09 -14.93 4.51
C PRO A 64 12.43 -14.74 5.24
N GLU A 65 12.55 -13.70 6.05
CA GLU A 65 13.65 -13.48 6.98
C GLU A 65 13.67 -14.61 8.02
N GLY A 66 14.11 -15.80 7.59
CA GLY A 66 14.08 -17.03 8.37
C GLY A 66 15.22 -18.00 8.04
N ARG A 67 16.16 -17.61 7.17
CA ARG A 67 17.33 -18.44 6.84
C ARG A 67 18.64 -17.65 6.68
N ALA A 68 18.84 -16.62 7.50
CA ALA A 68 20.15 -15.98 7.67
C ALA A 68 20.66 -16.05 9.13
N ARG A 69 20.21 -17.04 9.89
CA ARG A 69 20.88 -17.48 11.12
C ARG A 69 21.13 -18.97 11.02
N SER A 70 22.36 -19.39 11.38
CA SER A 70 22.95 -20.73 11.29
C SER A 70 23.69 -20.93 9.95
N ARG A 71 25.03 -21.09 9.87
CA ARG A 71 25.97 -21.70 10.82
C ARG A 71 27.42 -21.43 10.38
N ARG A 72 28.25 -21.04 11.38
CA ARG A 72 29.73 -20.98 11.40
C ARG A 72 30.45 -19.95 10.53
#